data_AF-A0A392RKX1-F1
#
_entry.id   AF-A0A392RKX1-F1
#
_cell.length_a   1.000
_cell.length_b   1.000
_cell.length_c   1.000
_cell.angle_alpha   90.00
_cell.angle_beta   90.00
_cell.angle_gamma   90.00
#
_symmetry.space_group_name_H-M   'P 1'
#
loop_
_entity.id
_entity.type
_entity.pdbx_description
1 polymer ?
#
loop_
_entity_poly.entity_id
_entity_poly.type
_entity_poly.pdbx_seq_one_letter_code
_entity_poly.pdbx_strand_id
1 'polypeptide(L)'
;MERELTELKQGNMFVSEYTMRFNELVCYAADGDDAPTEAWKMKKYRFGLRADVAHDVSMQTIENFGDLVQKSYHAEAGLRDIRKEKGKFNQRRKDTGKYNSQLKPKS
;
A
#
# COMPACT_ATOMS: atom_id res chain seq x y z
N MET A 1 -20.06 11.30 -8.41
CA MET A 1 -19.40 10.71 -7.23
C MET A 1 -19.05 9.24 -7.43
N GLU A 2 -19.96 8.37 -7.90
CA GLU A 2 -19.63 6.96 -8.14
C GLU A 2 -18.41 6.74 -9.06
N ARG A 3 -18.24 7.58 -10.09
CA ARG A 3 -17.08 7.54 -10.99
C ARG A 3 -15.77 7.80 -10.25
N GLU A 4 -15.72 8.79 -9.35
CA GLU A 4 -14.50 9.09 -8.57
C GLU A 4 -14.13 7.93 -7.64
N LEU A 5 -15.11 7.25 -7.07
CA LEU A 5 -14.88 6.08 -6.23
C LEU A 5 -14.39 4.88 -7.05
N THR A 6 -14.80 4.76 -8.31
CA THR A 6 -14.27 3.74 -9.23
C THR A 6 -12.87 4.05 -9.77
N GLU A 7 -12.47 5.31 -9.79
CA GLU A 7 -11.16 5.76 -10.28
C GLU A 7 -10.13 5.97 -9.15
N LEU A 8 -10.57 5.95 -7.88
CA LEU A 8 -9.69 6.10 -6.72
C LEU A 8 -8.70 4.93 -6.64
N LYS A 9 -7.44 5.24 -6.91
CA LYS A 9 -6.30 4.33 -6.75
C LYS A 9 -5.38 4.85 -5.66
N GLN A 10 -4.88 3.94 -4.80
CA GLN A 10 -3.89 4.24 -3.78
C GLN A 10 -2.63 4.83 -4.40
N GLY A 11 -2.15 4.26 -5.52
CA GLY A 11 -0.94 4.74 -6.19
C GLY A 11 0.26 4.82 -5.21
N ASN A 12 0.86 6.00 -5.10
CA ASN A 12 1.98 6.27 -4.19
C ASN A 12 1.56 6.74 -2.78
N MET A 13 0.26 6.90 -2.53
CA MET A 13 -0.26 7.31 -1.22
C MET A 13 -0.08 6.19 -0.19
N PHE A 14 -0.07 6.58 1.08
CA PHE A 14 -0.17 5.62 2.17
C PHE A 14 -1.56 5.00 2.21
N VAL A 15 -1.65 3.79 2.76
CA VAL A 15 -2.93 3.11 2.99
C VAL A 15 -3.86 3.99 3.84
N SER A 16 -3.31 4.77 4.78
CA SER A 16 -4.10 5.72 5.60
C SER A 16 -4.79 6.79 4.77
N GLU A 17 -4.05 7.47 3.91
CA GLU A 17 -4.58 8.53 3.06
C GLU A 17 -5.63 8.00 2.08
N TYR A 18 -5.34 6.83 1.49
CA TYR A 18 -6.29 6.13 0.62
C TYR A 18 -7.57 5.74 1.37
N THR A 19 -7.44 5.18 2.58
CA THR A 19 -8.59 4.80 3.44
C THR A 19 -9.43 6.02 3.79
N MET A 20 -8.81 7.13 4.13
CA MET A 20 -9.52 8.36 4.48
C MET A 20 -10.35 8.87 3.31
N ARG A 21 -9.73 9.03 2.12
CA ARG A 21 -10.44 9.45 0.91
C ARG A 21 -11.54 8.48 0.49
N PHE A 22 -11.30 7.19 0.64
CA PHE A 22 -12.31 6.17 0.33
C PHE A 22 -13.52 6.32 1.26
N ASN A 23 -13.31 6.50 2.57
CA ASN A 23 -14.40 6.69 3.53
C ASN A 23 -15.16 8.00 3.29
N GLU A 24 -14.46 9.10 2.97
CA GLU A 24 -15.11 10.36 2.60
C GLU A 24 -16.05 10.16 1.41
N LEU A 25 -15.56 9.56 0.32
CA LEU A 25 -16.37 9.29 -0.87
C LEU A 25 -17.53 8.31 -0.61
N VAL A 26 -17.31 7.31 0.25
CA VAL A 26 -18.37 6.37 0.67
C VAL A 26 -19.45 7.06 1.49
N CYS A 27 -19.09 7.97 2.40
CA CYS A 27 -20.05 8.75 3.18
C CYS A 27 -20.91 9.63 2.26
N TYR A 28 -20.29 10.35 1.31
CA TYR A 28 -21.03 11.14 0.33
C TYR A 28 -21.91 10.30 -0.60
N ALA A 29 -21.53 9.06 -0.89
CA ALA A 29 -22.36 8.14 -1.66
C ALA A 29 -23.56 7.60 -0.85
N ALA A 30 -23.42 7.50 0.47
CA ALA A 30 -24.49 7.07 1.37
C ALA A 30 -25.57 8.15 1.58
N ASP A 31 -25.27 9.42 1.28
CA ASP A 31 -26.25 10.51 1.24
C ASP A 31 -27.13 10.47 -0.04
N GLY A 32 -26.86 9.54 -0.97
CA GLY A 32 -27.68 9.28 -2.16
C GLY A 32 -28.65 8.09 -2.01
N ASP A 33 -29.43 7.80 -3.04
CA ASP A 33 -30.49 6.76 -3.04
C ASP A 33 -29.96 5.30 -2.90
N ASP A 34 -28.67 5.07 -3.16
CA ASP A 34 -28.07 3.73 -3.23
C ASP A 34 -26.84 3.62 -2.33
N ALA A 35 -27.07 3.39 -1.03
CA ALA A 35 -26.01 3.25 -0.05
C ALA A 35 -25.11 2.03 -0.37
N PRO A 36 -23.78 2.20 -0.48
CA PRO A 36 -22.90 1.11 -0.89
C PRO A 36 -22.88 -0.02 0.15
N THR A 37 -23.16 -1.25 -0.29
CA THR A 37 -23.08 -2.45 0.55
C THR A 37 -21.63 -2.75 0.97
N GLU A 38 -21.42 -3.45 2.09
CA GLU A 38 -20.08 -3.83 2.55
C GLU A 38 -19.30 -4.64 1.50
N ALA A 39 -19.96 -5.59 0.84
CA ALA A 39 -19.34 -6.39 -0.23
C ALA A 39 -18.85 -5.51 -1.39
N TRP A 40 -19.62 -4.47 -1.75
CA TRP A 40 -19.21 -3.51 -2.76
C TRP A 40 -18.02 -2.67 -2.28
N LYS A 41 -18.04 -2.17 -1.03
CA LYS A 41 -16.93 -1.41 -0.44
C LYS A 41 -15.64 -2.23 -0.45
N MET A 42 -15.70 -3.49 0.00
CA MET A 42 -14.56 -4.40 0.01
C MET A 42 -14.02 -4.66 -1.39
N LYS A 43 -14.89 -4.94 -2.36
CA LYS A 43 -14.50 -5.18 -3.76
C LYS A 43 -13.84 -3.94 -4.36
N LYS A 44 -14.40 -2.75 -4.15
CA LYS A 44 -13.85 -1.50 -4.67
C LYS A 44 -12.53 -1.12 -4.01
N TYR A 45 -12.45 -1.23 -2.70
CA TYR A 45 -11.24 -0.94 -1.96
C TYR A 45 -10.08 -1.84 -2.39
N ARG A 46 -10.30 -3.16 -2.51
CA ARG A 46 -9.28 -4.10 -3.02
C ARG A 46 -8.77 -3.74 -4.42
N PHE A 47 -9.66 -3.26 -5.29
CA PHE A 47 -9.29 -2.88 -6.66
C PHE A 47 -8.45 -1.61 -6.72
N GLY A 48 -8.67 -0.67 -5.80
CA GLY A 48 -7.91 0.58 -5.73
C GLY A 48 -6.58 0.46 -4.96
N LEU A 49 -6.35 -0.61 -4.21
CA LEU A 49 -5.08 -0.84 -3.51
C LEU A 49 -3.89 -0.93 -4.48
N ARG A 50 -2.71 -0.51 -4.00
CA ARG A 50 -1.45 -0.68 -4.72
C ARG A 50 -1.16 -2.18 -4.87
N ALA A 51 -0.61 -2.58 -6.01
CA ALA A 51 -0.46 -3.99 -6.38
C ALA A 51 0.30 -4.85 -5.36
N ASP A 52 1.32 -4.30 -4.70
CA ASP A 52 2.09 -5.00 -3.65
C ASP A 52 1.26 -5.24 -2.38
N VAL A 53 0.54 -4.23 -1.91
CA VAL A 53 -0.38 -4.33 -0.78
C VAL A 53 -1.56 -5.25 -1.11
N ALA A 54 -2.17 -5.09 -2.29
CA ALA A 54 -3.28 -5.91 -2.75
C ALA A 54 -2.91 -7.39 -2.82
N HIS A 55 -1.69 -7.71 -3.26
CA HIS A 55 -1.18 -9.07 -3.29
C HIS A 55 -1.14 -9.69 -1.88
N ASP A 56 -0.49 -9.03 -0.92
CA ASP A 56 -0.38 -9.55 0.46
C ASP A 56 -1.74 -9.67 1.16
N VAL A 57 -2.64 -8.73 0.89
CA VAL A 57 -4.01 -8.74 1.41
C VAL A 57 -4.85 -9.86 0.78
N SER A 58 -4.61 -10.20 -0.50
CA SER A 58 -5.35 -11.26 -1.20
C SER A 58 -5.07 -12.66 -0.67
N MET A 59 -3.89 -12.87 -0.08
CA MET A 59 -3.49 -14.14 0.53
C MET A 59 -4.08 -14.35 1.93
N GLN A 60 -4.81 -13.35 2.45
CA GLN A 60 -5.39 -13.40 3.79
C GLN A 60 -6.90 -13.61 3.73
N THR A 61 -7.44 -14.29 4.72
CA THR A 61 -8.88 -14.33 4.96
C THR A 61 -9.33 -12.93 5.40
N ILE A 62 -10.43 -12.45 4.82
CA ILE A 62 -10.99 -11.13 5.14
C ILE A 62 -12.48 -11.28 5.37
N GLU A 63 -12.93 -10.91 6.56
CA GLU A 63 -14.32 -11.13 6.99
C GLU A 63 -15.20 -9.89 6.75
N ASN A 64 -14.62 -8.69 6.88
CA ASN A 64 -15.35 -7.44 6.76
C ASN A 64 -14.44 -6.30 6.24
N PHE A 65 -15.03 -5.12 6.03
CA PHE A 65 -14.27 -3.96 5.55
C PHE A 65 -13.22 -3.46 6.55
N GLY A 66 -13.50 -3.51 7.86
CA GLY A 66 -12.53 -3.10 8.89
C GLY A 66 -11.28 -4.00 8.89
N ASP A 67 -11.49 -5.30 8.74
CA ASP A 67 -10.42 -6.30 8.64
C ASP A 67 -9.58 -6.08 7.37
N LEU A 68 -10.22 -5.78 6.23
CA LEU A 68 -9.53 -5.41 4.99
C LEU A 68 -8.59 -4.21 5.19
N VAL A 69 -9.07 -3.17 5.88
CA VAL A 69 -8.30 -1.95 6.14
C VAL A 69 -7.12 -2.26 7.06
N GLN A 70 -7.33 -2.98 8.16
CA GLN A 70 -6.26 -3.38 9.09
C GLN A 70 -5.18 -4.22 8.40
N LYS A 71 -5.57 -5.23 7.62
CA LYS A 71 -4.61 -6.07 6.87
C LYS A 71 -3.82 -5.27 5.84
N SER A 72 -4.45 -4.28 5.21
CA SER A 72 -3.77 -3.37 4.28
C SER A 72 -2.69 -2.54 4.96
N TYR A 73 -2.96 -2.05 6.18
CA TYR A 73 -1.95 -1.35 6.99
C TYR A 73 -0.76 -2.25 7.35
N HIS A 74 -1.04 -3.48 7.80
CA HIS A 74 0.02 -4.43 8.14
C HIS A 74 0.88 -4.79 6.93
N ALA A 75 0.25 -5.02 5.76
CA ALA A 75 0.96 -5.28 4.52
C ALA A 75 1.88 -4.10 4.12
N GLU A 76 1.37 -2.86 4.16
CA GLU A 76 2.20 -1.69 3.85
C GLU A 76 3.36 -1.49 4.84
N ALA A 77 3.14 -1.74 6.13
CA ALA A 77 4.18 -1.67 7.14
C ALA A 77 5.30 -2.70 6.87
N GLY A 78 4.94 -3.96 6.63
CA GLY A 78 5.90 -5.03 6.32
C GLY A 78 6.70 -4.75 5.05
N LEU A 79 6.04 -4.30 3.98
CA LEU A 79 6.70 -3.92 2.73
C LEU A 79 7.69 -2.75 2.90
N ARG A 80 7.35 -1.77 3.75
CA ARG A 80 8.25 -0.65 4.07
C ARG A 80 9.50 -1.12 4.81
N ASP A 81 9.36 -2.04 5.75
CA ASP A 81 10.51 -2.55 6.52
C ASP A 81 11.45 -3.36 5.63
N ILE A 82 10.90 -4.21 4.74
CA ILE A 82 11.68 -4.94 3.72
C ILE A 82 12.42 -3.97 2.79
N ARG A 83 11.77 -2.89 2.33
CA ARG A 83 12.41 -1.87 1.48
C ARG A 83 13.52 -1.12 2.20
N LYS A 84 13.30 -0.74 3.46
CA LYS A 84 14.32 -0.10 4.30
C LYS A 84 15.52 -1.00 4.53
N GLU A 85 15.29 -2.29 4.80
CA GLU A 85 16.35 -3.27 5.01
C GLU A 85 17.20 -3.48 3.74
N LYS A 86 16.55 -3.69 2.59
CA LYS A 86 17.23 -3.78 1.28
C LYS A 86 18.03 -2.51 0.95
N GLY A 87 17.48 -1.33 1.26
CA GLY A 87 18.18 -0.06 1.08
C GLY A 87 19.47 0.03 1.91
N LYS A 88 19.39 -0.31 3.19
CA LYS A 88 20.56 -0.34 4.10
C LYS A 88 21.62 -1.34 3.63
N PHE A 89 21.20 -2.53 3.20
CA PHE A 89 22.11 -3.55 2.68
C PHE A 89 22.84 -3.10 1.41
N ASN A 90 22.11 -2.51 0.45
CA ASN A 90 22.71 -1.97 -0.77
C ASN A 90 23.67 -0.80 -0.49
N GLN A 91 23.38 0.02 0.54
CA GLN A 91 24.30 1.09 0.95
C GLN A 91 25.60 0.51 1.50
N ARG A 92 25.53 -0.43 2.45
CA ARG A 92 26.74 -1.09 2.99
C ARG A 92 27.60 -1.73 1.90
N ARG A 93 26.99 -2.39 0.90
CA ARG A 93 27.74 -2.97 -0.24
C ARG A 93 28.48 -1.93 -1.06
N LYS A 94 27.85 -0.77 -1.31
CA LYS A 94 28.48 0.35 -2.02
C LYS A 94 29.63 0.96 -1.22
N ASP A 95 29.47 1.11 0.09
CA ASP A 95 30.52 1.62 0.96
C ASP A 95 31.73 0.67 0.99
N THR A 96 31.51 -0.64 1.15
CA THR A 96 32.60 -1.63 1.13
C THR A 96 33.36 -1.69 -0.21
N GLY A 97 32.67 -1.49 -1.34
CA GLY A 97 33.31 -1.46 -2.65
C GLY A 97 34.24 -0.26 -2.86
N LYS A 98 33.94 0.88 -2.21
CA LYS A 98 34.71 2.12 -2.32
C LYS A 98 36.06 2.03 -1.59
N TYR A 99 36.10 1.37 -0.44
CA TYR A 99 37.34 1.14 0.31
C TYR A 99 38.34 0.24 -0.46
N ASN A 100 37.86 -0.80 -1.14
CA ASN A 100 38.74 -1.69 -1.92
C ASN A 100 39.33 -1.05 -3.18
N SER A 101 38.68 -0.05 -3.78
CA SER A 101 39.23 0.69 -4.92
C SER A 101 40.37 1.65 -4.56
N GLN A 102 40.49 2.03 -3.28
CA GLN A 102 41.51 2.97 -2.79
C GLN A 102 42.81 2.28 -2.37
N LEU A 103 42.81 0.95 -2.25
CA LEU A 103 43.98 0.13 -1.87
C LEU A 103 44.76 -0.44 -3.07
N LYS A 104 44.48 0.01 -4.30
CA LYS A 104 45.31 -0.40 -5.45
C LYS A 104 46.71 0.20 -5.28
N PRO A 105 47.78 -0.60 -5.15
CA PRO A 105 49.13 -0.08 -5.10
C PRO A 105 49.44 0.60 -6.44
N LYS A 106 50.00 1.81 -6.37
CA LYS A 106 50.58 2.48 -7.54
C LYS A 106 51.81 1.68 -7.96
N SER A 107 51.70 0.95 -9.07
CA SER A 107 52.87 0.46 -9.83
C SER A 107 53.42 1.57 -10.70
#